data_AF-A0A239BX30-F1
#
_entry.id   AF-A0A239BX30-F1
#
_cell.length_a   1.000
_cell.length_b   1.000
_cell.length_c   1.000
_cell.angle_alpha   90.00
_cell.angle_beta   90.00
_cell.angle_gamma   90.00
#
_symmetry.space_group_name_H-M   'P 1'
#
loop_
_entity.id
_entity.type
_entity.pdbx_description
1 polymer ?
#
loop_
_entity_poly.entity_id
_entity_poly.type
_entity_poly.pdbx_seq_one_letter_code
_entity_poly.pdbx_strand_id
1 'polypeptide(L)'
;MADEIGYPFNQIPPEAFTVAAGGYAGQATLCGALGVASTCIGMVCDADTQKKLVGDLWSWYREEPFPQIQPAGLDLTTTVAESVLCIDSVGKFMEAQGCAYGDPERKERCAGVAAEVVKKMVEMLNETL
;
A
#
# COMPACT_ATOMS: atom_id res chain seq x y z
N MET A 1 15.65 -4.17 6.76
CA MET A 1 16.81 -4.38 5.86
C MET A 1 17.93 -3.39 6.13
N ALA A 2 17.68 -2.07 6.18
CA ALA A 2 18.72 -1.08 6.46
C ALA A 2 19.50 -1.37 7.77
N ASP A 3 18.81 -1.66 8.87
CA ASP A 3 19.46 -1.89 10.17
C ASP A 3 20.18 -3.23 10.26
N GLU A 4 19.56 -4.30 9.73
CA GLU A 4 20.07 -5.68 9.84
C GLU A 4 21.12 -6.04 8.79
N ILE A 5 21.02 -5.49 7.57
CA ILE A 5 21.88 -5.83 6.43
C ILE A 5 22.85 -4.68 6.09
N GLY A 6 22.46 -3.43 6.33
CA GLY A 6 23.26 -2.26 5.97
C GLY A 6 23.20 -1.94 4.47
N TYR A 7 24.35 -1.92 3.80
CA TYR A 7 24.46 -1.58 2.38
C TYR A 7 23.82 -2.67 1.49
N PRO A 8 23.11 -2.32 0.39
CA PRO A 8 22.80 -0.98 -0.10
C PRO A 8 21.56 -0.33 0.52
N PHE A 9 20.80 -1.05 1.36
CA PHE A 9 19.49 -0.63 1.85
C PHE A 9 19.53 0.61 2.75
N ASN A 10 20.60 0.80 3.51
CA ASN A 10 20.79 1.99 4.34
C ASN A 10 21.12 3.28 3.54
N GLN A 11 21.28 3.18 2.22
CA GLN A 11 21.47 4.34 1.34
C GLN A 11 20.17 4.83 0.70
N ILE A 12 19.04 4.12 0.92
CA ILE A 12 17.74 4.50 0.39
C ILE A 12 17.13 5.54 1.34
N PRO A 13 16.93 6.81 0.93
CA PRO A 13 16.30 7.82 1.77
C PRO A 13 14.79 7.53 1.90
N PRO A 14 14.26 7.16 3.08
CA PRO A 14 12.84 6.81 3.22
C PRO A 14 11.89 7.96 2.85
N GLU A 15 12.30 9.20 3.10
CA GLU A 15 11.52 10.41 2.81
C GLU A 15 11.22 10.57 1.31
N ALA A 16 12.03 9.97 0.42
CA ALA A 16 11.79 10.00 -1.02
C ALA A 16 10.43 9.37 -1.41
N PHE A 17 9.90 8.46 -0.57
CA PHE A 17 8.60 7.85 -0.79
C PHE A 17 7.42 8.69 -0.30
N THR A 18 7.65 9.81 0.40
CA THR A 18 6.58 10.73 0.84
C THR A 18 5.74 11.23 -0.34
N VAL A 19 6.37 11.37 -1.51
CA VAL A 19 5.68 11.77 -2.74
C VAL A 19 4.53 10.82 -3.10
N ALA A 20 4.56 9.54 -2.70
CA ALA A 20 3.51 8.58 -3.03
C ALA A 20 2.17 8.86 -2.33
N ALA A 21 2.16 9.71 -1.29
CA ALA A 21 0.96 10.03 -0.51
C ALA A 21 -0.18 10.59 -1.38
N GLY A 22 -1.42 10.15 -1.09
CA GLY A 22 -2.62 10.62 -1.78
C GLY A 22 -2.65 10.30 -3.28
N GLY A 23 -1.98 9.23 -3.71
CA GLY A 23 -1.90 8.84 -5.11
C GLY A 23 -0.94 9.71 -5.91
N TYR A 24 0.31 9.78 -5.43
CA TYR A 24 1.40 10.62 -5.94
C TYR A 24 1.12 12.13 -5.84
N ALA A 25 1.55 12.75 -4.75
CA ALA A 25 1.39 14.18 -4.44
C ALA A 25 -0.08 14.65 -4.46
N GLY A 26 -0.98 13.82 -3.92
CA GLY A 26 -2.40 14.14 -3.85
C GLY A 26 -3.14 14.12 -5.19
N GLN A 27 -2.51 13.62 -6.26
CA GLN A 27 -3.12 13.54 -7.60
C GLN A 27 -4.13 12.40 -7.74
N ALA A 28 -4.33 11.62 -6.67
CA ALA A 28 -5.31 10.54 -6.59
C ALA A 28 -5.15 9.44 -7.66
N THR A 29 -3.91 9.26 -8.14
CA THR A 29 -3.52 8.23 -9.13
C THR A 29 -3.30 6.86 -8.48
N LEU A 30 -2.25 6.10 -8.83
CA LEU A 30 -1.94 4.80 -8.21
C LEU A 30 -1.85 4.93 -6.69
N CYS A 31 -2.48 4.00 -5.96
CA CYS A 31 -2.39 3.97 -4.49
C CYS A 31 -0.92 3.96 -4.04
N GLY A 32 -0.56 4.90 -3.16
CA GLY A 32 0.83 5.09 -2.76
C GLY A 32 1.45 3.82 -2.15
N ALA A 33 0.68 3.05 -1.38
CA ALA A 33 1.12 1.78 -0.82
C ALA A 33 1.55 0.78 -1.92
N LEU A 34 0.79 0.67 -3.01
CA LEU A 34 1.14 -0.18 -4.15
C LEU A 34 2.38 0.35 -4.88
N GLY A 35 2.47 1.66 -5.11
CA GLY A 35 3.63 2.26 -5.77
C GLY A 35 4.94 2.03 -5.02
N VAL A 36 4.91 2.21 -3.70
CA VAL A 36 6.07 1.93 -2.82
C VAL A 36 6.39 0.44 -2.81
N ALA A 37 5.40 -0.43 -2.59
CA ALA A 37 5.62 -1.88 -2.55
C ALA A 37 6.19 -2.42 -3.88
N SER A 38 5.66 -1.97 -5.02
CA SER A 38 6.19 -2.32 -6.34
C SER A 38 7.64 -1.88 -6.53
N THR A 39 7.99 -0.69 -6.03
CA THR A 39 9.38 -0.21 -6.06
C THR A 39 10.30 -1.08 -5.20
N CYS A 40 9.87 -1.45 -3.99
CA CYS A 40 10.63 -2.33 -3.10
C CYS A 40 10.82 -3.74 -3.70
N ILE A 41 9.80 -4.32 -4.33
CA ILE A 41 9.94 -5.60 -5.06
C ILE A 41 11.00 -5.46 -6.16
N GLY A 42 10.96 -4.39 -6.96
CA GLY A 42 11.93 -4.16 -8.04
C GLY A 42 13.37 -3.94 -7.56
N MET A 43 13.59 -3.59 -6.29
CA MET A 43 14.94 -3.45 -5.70
C MET A 43 15.60 -4.79 -5.37
N VAL A 44 14.83 -5.87 -5.24
CA VAL A 44 15.34 -7.18 -4.76
C VAL A 44 15.08 -8.34 -5.74
N CYS A 45 14.31 -8.12 -6.80
CA CYS A 45 13.97 -9.14 -7.79
C CYS A 45 14.46 -8.76 -9.21
N ASP A 46 14.71 -9.78 -10.04
CA ASP A 46 14.92 -9.58 -11.47
C ASP A 46 13.66 -9.04 -12.19
N ALA A 47 13.80 -8.70 -13.47
CA ALA A 47 12.75 -8.05 -14.26
C ALA A 47 11.48 -8.89 -14.46
N ASP A 48 11.60 -10.21 -14.55
CA ASP A 48 10.44 -11.09 -14.79
C ASP A 48 9.75 -11.43 -13.47
N THR A 49 10.55 -11.71 -12.44
CA THR A 49 10.05 -11.95 -11.07
C THR A 49 9.30 -10.72 -10.55
N GLN A 50 9.85 -9.51 -10.69
CA GLN A 50 9.18 -8.31 -10.19
C GLN A 50 7.85 -8.04 -10.91
N LYS A 51 7.76 -8.26 -12.23
CA LYS A 51 6.52 -8.07 -12.99
C LYS A 51 5.42 -9.01 -12.51
N LYS A 52 5.77 -10.28 -12.28
CA LYS A 52 4.85 -11.28 -11.77
C LYS A 52 4.34 -10.89 -10.38
N LEU A 53 5.24 -10.66 -9.43
CA LEU A 53 4.87 -10.33 -8.04
C LEU A 53 4.05 -9.03 -7.94
N VAL A 54 4.39 -8.01 -8.73
CA VAL A 54 3.59 -6.77 -8.78
C VAL A 54 2.20 -7.02 -9.33
N GLY A 55 2.07 -7.82 -10.41
CA GLY A 55 0.78 -8.22 -10.97
C GLY A 55 -0.09 -8.96 -9.96
N ASP A 56 0.49 -9.93 -9.25
CA ASP A 56 -0.19 -10.72 -8.23
C ASP A 56 -0.61 -9.85 -7.02
N LEU A 57 0.26 -8.96 -6.54
CA LEU A 57 -0.04 -8.03 -5.44
C LEU A 57 -1.19 -7.09 -5.80
N TRP A 58 -1.17 -6.54 -7.03
CA TRP A 58 -2.23 -5.64 -7.49
C TRP A 58 -3.55 -6.37 -7.73
N SER A 59 -3.51 -7.65 -8.11
CA SER A 59 -4.71 -8.47 -8.26
C SER A 59 -5.34 -8.76 -6.91
N TRP A 60 -4.54 -9.17 -5.92
CA TRP A 60 -4.98 -9.30 -4.53
C TRP A 60 -5.58 -8.00 -3.98
N TYR A 61 -4.91 -6.86 -4.17
CA TYR A 61 -5.41 -5.56 -3.67
C TYR A 61 -6.79 -5.18 -4.22
N ARG A 62 -7.12 -5.58 -5.45
CA ARG A 62 -8.44 -5.28 -6.03
C ARG A 62 -9.57 -6.06 -5.36
N GLU A 63 -9.26 -7.20 -4.78
CA GLU A 63 -10.25 -8.14 -4.23
C GLU A 63 -10.30 -8.11 -2.70
N GLU A 64 -9.20 -7.72 -2.05
CA GLU A 64 -9.10 -7.71 -0.60
C GLU A 64 -10.01 -6.63 0.03
N PRO A 65 -10.80 -6.98 1.07
CA PRO A 65 -11.57 -6.02 1.85
C PRO A 65 -10.66 -5.25 2.82
N PHE A 66 -10.56 -3.93 2.67
CA PHE A 66 -9.71 -3.08 3.52
C PHE A 66 -10.51 -2.10 4.39
N PRO A 67 -10.04 -1.76 5.61
CA PRO A 67 -8.83 -2.27 6.29
C PRO A 67 -9.15 -3.41 7.29
N GLN A 68 -8.31 -4.45 7.32
CA GLN A 68 -8.29 -5.48 8.36
C GLN A 68 -7.38 -5.11 9.55
N ILE A 69 -6.31 -4.35 9.31
CA ILE A 69 -5.40 -3.88 10.35
C ILE A 69 -5.84 -2.49 10.82
N GLN A 70 -6.42 -2.43 12.02
CA GLN A 70 -6.99 -1.20 12.60
C GLN A 70 -6.44 -0.92 14.02
N PRO A 71 -5.16 -0.51 14.15
CA PRO A 71 -4.52 -0.33 15.46
C PRO A 71 -5.16 0.80 16.29
N ALA A 72 -5.80 1.78 15.64
CA ALA A 72 -6.50 2.87 16.30
C ALA A 72 -7.84 2.47 16.93
N GLY A 73 -8.38 1.28 16.61
CA GLY A 73 -9.63 0.78 17.18
C GLY A 73 -10.87 1.61 16.84
N LEU A 74 -10.90 2.25 15.65
CA LEU A 74 -11.99 3.13 15.20
C LEU A 74 -13.19 2.38 14.58
N ASP A 75 -13.16 1.05 14.54
CA ASP A 75 -14.21 0.21 13.95
C ASP A 75 -14.59 0.66 12.52
N LEU A 76 -13.57 0.80 11.68
CA LEU A 76 -13.70 1.30 10.32
C LEU A 76 -14.37 0.25 9.43
N THR A 77 -15.30 0.72 8.58
CA THR A 77 -15.97 -0.10 7.58
C THR A 77 -14.95 -0.67 6.59
N THR A 78 -15.10 -1.96 6.27
CA THR A 78 -14.30 -2.61 5.25
C THR A 78 -14.91 -2.44 3.86
N THR A 79 -14.10 -2.10 2.88
CA THR A 79 -14.52 -1.97 1.47
C THR A 79 -13.53 -2.65 0.54
N VAL A 80 -14.02 -3.20 -0.57
CA VAL A 80 -13.18 -3.76 -1.64
C VAL A 80 -12.95 -2.68 -2.70
N ALA A 81 -11.70 -2.47 -3.09
CA ALA A 81 -11.33 -1.36 -3.97
C ALA A 81 -11.75 -1.59 -5.43
N GLU A 82 -11.65 -2.82 -5.94
CA GLU A 82 -11.87 -3.21 -7.35
C GLU A 82 -11.00 -2.44 -8.38
N SER A 83 -10.05 -1.63 -7.90
CA SER A 83 -9.17 -0.76 -8.67
C SER A 83 -7.86 -0.57 -7.92
N VAL A 84 -6.79 -0.20 -8.63
CA VAL A 84 -5.49 0.16 -8.02
C VAL A 84 -5.38 1.66 -7.74
N LEU A 85 -6.35 2.45 -8.19
CA LEU A 85 -6.33 3.90 -8.03
C LEU A 85 -6.69 4.28 -6.60
N CYS A 86 -5.98 5.27 -6.08
CA CYS A 86 -6.19 5.88 -4.78
C CYS A 86 -7.58 6.50 -4.70
N ILE A 87 -8.02 7.21 -5.74
CA ILE A 87 -9.33 7.85 -5.78
C ILE A 87 -10.47 6.85 -5.60
N ASP A 88 -10.40 5.71 -6.28
CA ASP A 88 -11.44 4.68 -6.21
C ASP A 88 -11.43 3.99 -4.85
N SER A 89 -10.24 3.57 -4.39
CA SER A 89 -10.09 2.84 -3.12
C SER A 89 -10.51 3.68 -1.93
N VAL A 90 -10.03 4.92 -1.82
CA VAL A 90 -10.37 5.80 -0.71
C VAL A 90 -11.77 6.39 -0.85
N GLY A 91 -12.22 6.66 -2.07
CA GLY A 91 -13.55 7.18 -2.37
C GLY A 91 -14.65 6.24 -1.90
N LYS A 92 -14.58 4.97 -2.30
CA LYS A 92 -15.53 3.93 -1.85
C LYS A 92 -15.60 3.81 -0.34
N PHE A 93 -14.44 3.81 0.32
CA PHE A 93 -14.39 3.79 1.79
C PHE A 93 -15.06 5.01 2.41
N MET A 94 -14.71 6.23 1.94
CA MET A 94 -15.27 7.47 2.49
C MET A 94 -16.80 7.53 2.33
N GLU A 95 -17.31 7.07 1.19
CA GLU A 95 -18.76 6.96 0.95
C GLU A 95 -19.43 5.98 1.92
N ALA A 96 -18.85 4.78 2.09
CA ALA A 96 -19.40 3.76 2.98
C ALA A 96 -19.32 4.14 4.46
N GLN A 97 -18.22 4.76 4.88
CA GLN A 97 -17.99 5.20 6.26
C GLN A 97 -18.74 6.50 6.60
N GLY A 98 -19.05 7.32 5.60
CA GLY A 98 -19.61 8.66 5.80
C GLY A 98 -18.61 9.67 6.36
N CYS A 99 -17.32 9.54 6.02
CA CYS A 99 -16.26 10.45 6.47
C CYS A 99 -15.68 11.29 5.31
N ALA A 100 -15.18 12.48 5.62
CA ALA A 100 -14.51 13.35 4.68
C ALA A 100 -13.02 12.97 4.51
N TYR A 101 -12.40 13.48 3.44
CA TYR A 101 -10.98 13.24 3.19
C TYR A 101 -10.09 13.76 4.33
N GLY A 102 -10.45 14.85 5.01
CA GLY A 102 -9.64 15.39 6.11
C GLY A 102 -9.60 14.52 7.37
N ASP A 103 -10.55 13.59 7.50
CA ASP A 103 -10.93 12.99 8.77
C ASP A 103 -9.92 11.93 9.26
N PRO A 104 -9.80 11.76 10.59
CA PRO A 104 -8.95 10.73 11.18
C PRO A 104 -9.25 9.33 10.64
N GLU A 105 -10.53 8.96 10.50
CA GLU A 105 -11.00 7.66 10.03
C GLU A 105 -10.40 7.32 8.66
N ARG A 106 -10.42 8.29 7.73
CA ARG A 106 -9.83 8.14 6.41
C ARG A 106 -8.32 7.93 6.48
N LYS A 107 -7.62 8.72 7.30
CA LYS A 107 -6.16 8.62 7.46
C LYS A 107 -5.75 7.28 8.06
N GLU A 108 -6.45 6.84 9.10
CA GLU A 108 -6.24 5.54 9.74
C GLU A 108 -6.54 4.39 8.78
N ARG A 109 -7.60 4.49 7.96
CA ARG A 109 -7.85 3.51 6.89
C ARG A 109 -6.69 3.42 5.91
N CYS A 110 -6.17 4.55 5.43
CA CYS A 110 -5.02 4.57 4.53
C CYS A 110 -3.75 3.99 5.18
N ALA A 111 -3.55 4.21 6.48
CA ALA A 111 -2.44 3.61 7.23
C ALA A 111 -2.60 2.09 7.35
N GLY A 112 -3.80 1.59 7.65
CA GLY A 112 -4.12 0.16 7.69
C GLY A 112 -3.86 -0.52 6.33
N VAL A 113 -4.34 0.08 5.25
CA VAL A 113 -4.06 -0.39 3.87
C VAL A 113 -2.55 -0.44 3.59
N ALA A 114 -1.78 0.57 3.99
CA ALA A 114 -0.34 0.56 3.80
C ALA A 114 0.32 -0.60 4.57
N ALA A 115 -0.10 -0.85 5.80
CA ALA A 115 0.40 -1.97 6.60
C ALA A 115 0.08 -3.33 5.97
N GLU A 116 -1.14 -3.51 5.47
CA GLU A 116 -1.59 -4.76 4.83
C GLU A 116 -0.88 -5.01 3.49
N VAL A 117 -0.70 -3.98 2.67
CA VAL A 117 0.07 -4.08 1.42
C VAL A 117 1.53 -4.45 1.69
N VAL A 118 2.16 -3.84 2.69
CA VAL A 118 3.54 -4.18 3.08
C VAL A 118 3.61 -5.62 3.59
N LYS A 119 2.66 -6.04 4.44
CA LYS A 119 2.58 -7.42 4.92
C LYS A 119 2.48 -8.40 3.76
N LYS A 120 1.55 -8.17 2.83
CA LYS A 120 1.35 -9.04 1.66
C LYS A 120 2.57 -9.08 0.76
N MET A 121 3.20 -7.94 0.50
CA MET A 121 4.45 -7.87 -0.26
C MET A 121 5.55 -8.73 0.39
N VAL A 122 5.72 -8.63 1.72
CA VAL A 122 6.74 -9.41 2.45
C VAL A 122 6.41 -10.91 2.41
N GLU A 123 5.16 -11.31 2.59
CA GLU A 123 4.72 -12.71 2.43
C GLU A 123 5.11 -13.25 1.05
N MET A 124 4.76 -12.52 -0.02
CA MET A 124 5.05 -12.93 -1.39
C MET A 124 6.56 -12.99 -1.70
N LEU A 125 7.35 -12.06 -1.17
CA LEU A 125 8.80 -12.07 -1.32
C LEU A 125 9.43 -13.26 -0.60
N ASN A 126 9.01 -13.55 0.63
CA ASN A 126 9.50 -14.70 1.40
C ASN A 126 9.13 -16.07 0.79
N GLU A 127 8.01 -16.14 0.07
CA GLU A 127 7.61 -17.34 -0.68
C GLU A 127 8.43 -17.53 -1.97
N THR A 128 9.02 -16.45 -2.49
CA THR A 128 9.66 -16.44 -3.81
C THR A 128 11.19 -16.48 -3.74
N LEU A 129 11.80 -15.85 -2.75
CA LEU A 129 13.25 -15.69 -2.57
C LEU A 129 13.79 -16.60 -1.45
#